data_AF-A0A503XG05-F1
#
_entry.id   AF-A0A503XG05-F1
#
_cell.length_a   1.000
_cell.length_b   1.000
_cell.length_c   1.000
_cell.angle_alpha   90.00
_cell.angle_beta   90.00
_cell.angle_gamma   90.00
#
_symmetry.space_group_name_H-M   'P 1'
#
loop_
_entity.id
_entity.type
_entity.pdbx_description
1 polymer ?
#
loop_
_entity_poly.entity_id
_entity_poly.type
_entity_poly.pdbx_seq_one_letter_code
_entity_poly.pdbx_strand_id
1 'polypeptide(L)'
;MVVSIVDSRNRLGSLAMKKVVISFFAILAGTSFAMAEDAGCEAFKWPVTREQALFAAPPSAASGATLAIGAAADLVLVPAETAEFALPPERAPAPGTFGAVASMVVPPEGGIQISLSGEAWIDVIQDGHTVKLAGYSGVKTCPDIRKSVRFKLAPGPATVQFSGAKKAGLKVAVLTPE
;
A
#
# COMPACT_ATOMS: atom_id res chain seq x y z
N MET A 1 56.39 12.83 3.37
CA MET A 1 56.52 12.75 1.90
C MET A 1 55.91 14.03 1.36
N VAL A 2 56.77 14.88 0.78
CA VAL A 2 56.56 15.87 -0.31
C VAL A 2 55.16 16.55 -0.38
N VAL A 3 54.99 17.88 -0.42
CA VAL A 3 55.41 18.83 -1.46
C VAL A 3 55.01 20.22 -0.95
N SER A 4 55.96 21.14 -0.75
CA SER A 4 56.24 22.36 -1.55
C SER A 4 55.05 23.33 -1.70
N ILE A 5 55.14 24.51 -1.07
CA ILE A 5 55.60 25.79 -1.67
C ILE A 5 54.63 26.29 -2.75
N VAL A 6 54.00 27.44 -2.50
CA VAL A 6 54.15 28.64 -3.34
C VAL A 6 54.05 29.87 -2.43
N ASP A 7 55.20 30.51 -2.27
CA ASP A 7 55.42 31.91 -1.94
C ASP A 7 54.86 32.80 -3.07
N SER A 8 54.20 33.92 -2.74
CA SER A 8 54.71 35.24 -3.11
C SER A 8 53.67 36.35 -2.93
N ARG A 9 54.14 37.35 -2.18
CA ARG A 9 54.05 38.80 -2.46
C ARG A 9 52.70 39.49 -2.22
N ASN A 10 52.57 40.25 -1.14
CA ASN A 10 53.17 41.58 -0.89
C ASN A 10 52.32 42.71 -1.51
N ARG A 11 51.73 43.53 -0.63
CA ARG A 11 51.59 45.00 -0.68
C ARG A 11 50.38 45.39 0.18
N LEU A 12 50.66 45.97 1.35
CA LEU A 12 50.82 47.41 1.62
C LEU A 12 49.47 48.12 1.74
N GLY A 13 49.29 48.72 2.91
CA GLY A 13 48.47 49.92 3.07
C GLY A 13 47.15 49.70 3.79
N SER A 14 47.11 50.07 5.06
CA SER A 14 46.44 51.31 5.51
C SER A 14 46.02 51.15 6.97
N LEU A 15 46.50 52.05 7.82
CA LEU A 15 46.05 52.19 9.20
C LEU A 15 44.58 52.62 9.19
N ALA A 16 43.73 51.83 9.83
CA ALA A 16 42.41 52.29 10.25
C ALA A 16 42.10 51.70 11.63
N MET A 17 41.94 52.60 12.60
CA MET A 17 41.32 52.34 13.90
C MET A 17 40.11 51.43 13.74
N LYS A 18 40.13 50.26 14.37
CA LYS A 18 38.93 49.44 14.53
C LYS A 18 38.60 49.31 16.00
N LYS A 19 37.54 50.03 16.35
CA LYS A 19 36.80 49.97 17.61
C LYS A 19 36.52 48.51 17.97
N VAL A 20 36.94 48.13 19.17
CA VAL A 20 36.50 46.92 19.86
C VAL A 20 35.02 47.11 20.20
N VAL A 21 34.12 46.34 19.58
CA VAL A 21 32.77 46.13 20.11
C VAL A 21 32.28 44.72 19.75
N ILE A 22 32.32 43.86 20.77
CA ILE A 22 31.28 42.92 21.21
C ILE A 22 30.77 41.89 20.19
N SER A 23 31.15 40.65 20.50
CA SER A 23 30.54 39.37 20.17
C SER A 23 29.01 39.41 20.03
N PHE A 24 28.48 38.94 18.91
CA PHE A 24 27.11 38.44 18.80
C PHE A 24 27.14 37.10 18.07
N PHE A 25 27.15 36.03 18.85
CA PHE A 25 27.13 34.65 18.41
C PHE A 25 25.68 34.31 18.01
N ALA A 26 25.32 34.54 16.74
CA ALA A 26 24.02 34.11 16.21
C ALA A 26 24.13 32.63 15.76
N ILE A 27 23.89 31.72 16.69
CA ILE A 27 23.60 30.32 16.36
C ILE A 27 22.21 30.31 15.72
N LEU A 28 22.15 30.31 14.38
CA LEU A 28 20.95 29.84 13.70
C LEU A 28 20.90 28.32 13.90
N ALA A 29 20.19 27.89 14.95
CA ALA A 29 19.67 26.55 15.03
C ALA A 29 18.61 26.39 13.94
N GLY A 30 19.06 25.99 12.74
CA GLY A 30 18.15 25.45 11.74
C GLY A 30 17.55 24.18 12.30
N THR A 31 16.32 24.25 12.79
CA THR A 31 15.51 23.07 13.04
C THR A 31 15.24 22.43 11.69
N SER A 32 16.07 21.45 11.34
CA SER A 32 15.72 20.47 10.32
C SER A 32 14.47 19.73 10.81
N PHE A 33 13.29 20.26 10.47
CA PHE A 33 12.10 19.44 10.40
C PHE A 33 12.30 18.51 9.21
N ALA A 34 13.04 17.43 9.43
CA ALA A 34 12.87 16.24 8.61
C ALA A 34 11.46 15.74 8.92
N MET A 35 10.46 16.31 8.22
CA MET A 35 9.21 15.62 7.99
C MET A 35 9.61 14.38 7.21
N ALA A 36 9.79 13.25 7.91
CA ALA A 36 9.61 11.97 7.26
C ALA A 36 8.14 11.98 6.85
N GLU A 37 7.88 12.45 5.63
CA GLU A 37 6.57 12.27 5.01
C GLU A 37 6.23 10.80 5.12
N ASP A 38 5.00 10.54 5.53
CA ASP A 38 4.34 9.25 5.51
C ASP A 38 4.15 8.81 4.04
N ALA A 39 5.26 8.67 3.30
CA ALA A 39 5.33 8.33 1.88
C ALA A 39 5.13 6.82 1.67
N GLY A 40 4.19 6.25 2.44
CA GLY A 40 3.79 4.86 2.32
C GLY A 40 2.86 4.70 1.14
N CYS A 41 1.69 5.30 1.21
CA CYS A 41 0.57 4.96 0.31
C CYS A 41 0.58 5.70 -1.03
N GLU A 42 1.28 6.83 -1.13
CA GLU A 42 1.43 7.57 -2.40
C GLU A 42 2.23 6.80 -3.47
N ALA A 43 2.98 5.76 -3.07
CA ALA A 43 3.71 4.90 -4.01
C ALA A 43 2.78 3.89 -4.74
N PHE A 44 1.49 3.85 -4.43
CA PHE A 44 0.54 3.08 -5.22
C PHE A 44 0.33 3.72 -6.59
N LYS A 45 0.02 2.91 -7.61
CA LYS A 45 -0.30 3.39 -8.96
C LYS A 45 -1.62 4.18 -9.04
N TRP A 46 -2.41 4.18 -7.96
CA TRP A 46 -3.70 4.84 -7.80
C TRP A 46 -3.95 5.11 -6.31
N PRO A 47 -4.83 6.05 -5.95
CA PRO A 47 -5.13 6.33 -4.55
C PRO A 47 -5.72 5.12 -3.83
N VAL A 48 -5.31 4.93 -2.58
CA VAL A 48 -5.83 3.89 -1.68
C VAL A 48 -6.31 4.45 -0.33
N THR A 49 -6.45 5.77 -0.23
CA THR A 49 -6.79 6.48 1.01
C THR A 49 -8.19 6.11 1.52
N ARG A 50 -9.15 5.90 0.61
CA ARG A 50 -10.52 5.47 0.99
C ARG A 50 -10.51 4.08 1.60
N GLU A 51 -9.73 3.16 1.02
CA GLU A 51 -9.56 1.80 1.54
C GLU A 51 -8.86 1.79 2.89
N GLN A 52 -7.86 2.66 3.07
CA GLN A 52 -7.10 2.74 4.30
C GLN A 52 -8.02 3.20 5.45
N ALA A 53 -8.86 4.20 5.20
CA ALA A 53 -9.86 4.65 6.18
C ALA A 53 -10.83 3.53 6.58
N LEU A 54 -11.26 2.70 5.62
CA LEU A 54 -12.16 1.57 5.89
C LEU A 54 -11.49 0.44 6.70
N PHE A 55 -10.16 0.36 6.74
CA PHE A 55 -9.41 -0.66 7.49
C PHE A 55 -9.23 -0.38 8.98
N ALA A 56 -9.64 0.81 9.45
CA ALA A 56 -9.55 1.18 10.86
C ALA A 56 -10.39 0.27 11.77
N ALA A 57 -11.62 -0.05 11.37
CA ALA A 57 -12.52 -0.92 12.13
C ALA A 57 -13.52 -1.66 11.22
N PRO A 58 -13.06 -2.48 10.26
CA PRO A 58 -13.95 -3.24 9.40
C PRO A 58 -14.69 -4.31 10.21
N PRO A 59 -15.98 -4.60 9.90
CA PRO A 59 -16.70 -5.71 10.51
C PRO A 59 -16.04 -7.04 10.15
N SER A 60 -16.06 -8.00 11.09
CA SER A 60 -15.60 -9.36 10.83
C SER A 60 -16.58 -10.09 9.90
N ALA A 61 -16.04 -10.88 8.97
CA ALA A 61 -16.82 -11.71 8.07
C ALA A 61 -16.15 -13.08 7.88
N ALA A 62 -16.95 -14.15 7.85
CA ALA A 62 -16.45 -15.49 7.59
C ALA A 62 -16.24 -15.73 6.08
N SER A 63 -15.46 -16.76 5.73
CA SER A 63 -15.48 -17.31 4.37
C SER A 63 -16.91 -17.68 3.97
N GLY A 64 -17.29 -17.39 2.73
CA GLY A 64 -18.64 -17.50 2.18
C GLY A 64 -19.47 -16.22 2.29
N ALA A 65 -18.99 -15.19 3.00
CA ALA A 65 -19.72 -13.93 3.15
C ALA A 65 -19.88 -13.15 1.83
N THR A 66 -20.81 -12.21 1.82
CA THR A 66 -20.96 -11.22 0.73
C THR A 66 -20.19 -9.95 1.07
N LEU A 67 -19.28 -9.53 0.19
CA LEU A 67 -18.58 -8.26 0.26
C LEU A 67 -19.42 -7.17 -0.40
N ALA A 68 -19.71 -6.12 0.36
CA ALA A 68 -20.42 -4.95 -0.15
C ALA A 68 -19.45 -4.02 -0.92
N ILE A 69 -19.93 -3.48 -2.04
CA ILE A 69 -19.22 -2.43 -2.78
C ILE A 69 -19.23 -1.15 -1.95
N GLY A 70 -18.09 -0.48 -1.86
CA GLY A 70 -17.89 0.72 -1.04
C GLY A 70 -17.54 0.43 0.42
N ALA A 71 -17.28 -0.83 0.79
CA ALA A 71 -17.03 -1.23 2.18
C ALA A 71 -15.76 -2.09 2.32
N ALA A 72 -15.38 -2.34 3.58
CA ALA A 72 -14.36 -3.30 3.94
C ALA A 72 -14.89 -4.37 4.92
N ALA A 73 -14.20 -5.50 4.98
CA ALA A 73 -14.43 -6.58 5.92
C ALA A 73 -13.09 -7.12 6.46
N ASP A 74 -13.06 -7.57 7.70
CA ASP A 74 -11.97 -8.40 8.25
C ASP A 74 -12.34 -9.87 8.05
N LEU A 75 -11.82 -10.46 6.98
CA LEU A 75 -12.13 -11.85 6.63
C LEU A 75 -11.40 -12.81 7.57
N VAL A 76 -12.19 -13.69 8.19
CA VAL A 76 -11.70 -14.88 8.89
C VAL A 76 -11.45 -15.96 7.84
N LEU A 77 -10.17 -16.25 7.62
CA LEU A 77 -9.71 -17.24 6.64
C LEU A 77 -9.64 -18.63 7.27
N VAL A 78 -9.85 -19.64 6.43
CA VAL A 78 -9.72 -21.07 6.77
C VAL A 78 -8.42 -21.63 6.16
N PRO A 79 -7.93 -22.81 6.59
CA PRO A 79 -6.84 -23.49 5.87
C PRO A 79 -7.14 -23.58 4.38
N ALA A 80 -6.15 -23.30 3.53
CA ALA A 80 -6.36 -23.21 2.09
C ALA A 80 -6.88 -24.52 1.48
N GLU A 81 -6.52 -25.67 2.07
CA GLU A 81 -7.01 -26.99 1.68
C GLU A 81 -8.50 -27.24 1.97
N THR A 82 -9.09 -26.45 2.87
CA THR A 82 -10.52 -26.48 3.19
C THR A 82 -11.25 -25.24 2.69
N ALA A 83 -10.55 -24.29 2.06
CA ALA A 83 -11.19 -23.15 1.43
C ALA A 83 -11.92 -23.66 0.18
N GLU A 84 -13.24 -23.50 0.15
CA GLU A 84 -14.14 -24.02 -0.88
C GLU A 84 -14.02 -23.22 -2.20
N PHE A 85 -12.82 -23.21 -2.78
CA PHE A 85 -12.52 -22.49 -4.01
C PHE A 85 -13.41 -22.98 -5.16
N ALA A 86 -14.17 -22.06 -5.77
CA ALA A 86 -15.00 -22.28 -6.93
C ALA A 86 -14.20 -22.74 -8.16
N LEU A 87 -12.98 -22.21 -8.34
CA LEU A 87 -12.03 -22.64 -9.36
C LEU A 87 -10.65 -22.80 -8.73
N PRO A 88 -9.78 -23.70 -9.25
CA PRO A 88 -8.39 -23.76 -8.81
C PRO A 88 -7.74 -22.36 -8.83
N PRO A 89 -7.14 -21.89 -7.72
CA PRO A 89 -6.48 -20.60 -7.70
C PRO A 89 -5.40 -20.50 -8.79
N GLU A 90 -5.29 -19.36 -9.48
CA GLU A 90 -4.30 -19.18 -10.54
C GLU A 90 -2.88 -19.44 -10.04
N ARG A 91 -2.62 -19.05 -8.79
CA ARG A 91 -1.42 -19.43 -8.06
C ARG A 91 -1.76 -20.44 -6.97
N ALA A 92 -1.27 -21.68 -7.15
CA ALA A 92 -1.42 -22.72 -6.14
C ALA A 92 -0.93 -22.23 -4.76
N PRO A 93 -1.78 -22.29 -3.71
CA PRO A 93 -1.39 -21.90 -2.37
C PRO A 93 -0.32 -22.84 -1.82
N ALA A 94 0.65 -22.31 -1.09
CA ALA A 94 1.64 -23.13 -0.41
C ALA A 94 0.98 -23.91 0.76
N PRO A 95 1.51 -25.08 1.15
CA PRO A 95 1.01 -25.81 2.32
C PRO A 95 1.02 -24.95 3.58
N GLY A 96 0.01 -25.11 4.44
CA GLY A 96 -0.12 -24.36 5.69
C GLY A 96 -0.48 -22.87 5.52
N THR A 97 -0.89 -22.46 4.32
CA THR A 97 -1.47 -21.13 4.09
C THR A 97 -2.99 -21.15 4.25
N PHE A 98 -3.58 -19.96 4.30
CA PHE A 98 -5.00 -19.75 4.48
C PHE A 98 -5.66 -19.21 3.21
N GLY A 99 -6.98 -19.38 3.13
CA GLY A 99 -7.80 -18.82 2.08
C GLY A 99 -9.24 -18.57 2.52
N ALA A 100 -9.97 -17.88 1.67
CA ALA A 100 -11.41 -17.69 1.80
C ALA A 100 -12.04 -17.47 0.44
N VAL A 101 -13.35 -17.70 0.39
CA VAL A 101 -14.20 -17.32 -0.73
C VAL A 101 -15.20 -16.28 -0.26
N ALA A 102 -15.60 -15.36 -1.13
CA ALA A 102 -16.65 -14.41 -0.86
C ALA A 102 -17.44 -14.14 -2.14
N SER A 103 -18.67 -13.65 -2.00
CA SER A 103 -19.49 -13.19 -3.13
C SER A 103 -19.54 -11.67 -3.19
N MET A 104 -19.80 -11.10 -4.35
CA MET A 104 -20.13 -9.69 -4.52
C MET A 104 -21.08 -9.49 -5.70
N VAL A 105 -21.73 -8.33 -5.74
CA VAL A 105 -22.52 -7.89 -6.90
C VAL A 105 -21.79 -6.72 -7.54
N VAL A 106 -21.29 -6.94 -8.75
CA VAL A 106 -20.59 -5.93 -9.55
C VAL A 106 -21.61 -4.90 -10.06
N PRO A 107 -21.34 -3.60 -9.87
CA PRO A 107 -22.25 -2.54 -10.30
C PRO A 107 -22.19 -2.31 -11.82
N PRO A 108 -23.13 -1.55 -12.41
CA PRO A 108 -23.22 -1.33 -13.86
C PRO A 108 -21.94 -0.81 -14.54
N GLU A 109 -21.14 -0.02 -13.82
CA GLU A 109 -19.87 0.52 -14.29
C GLU A 109 -18.76 -0.54 -14.43
N GLY A 110 -18.91 -1.72 -13.81
CA GLY A 110 -18.03 -2.88 -13.96
C GLY A 110 -16.62 -2.75 -13.36
N GLY A 111 -16.20 -1.54 -12.99
CA GLY A 111 -14.91 -1.27 -12.38
C GLY A 111 -14.90 -1.67 -10.91
N ILE A 112 -13.99 -2.56 -10.53
CA ILE A 112 -13.80 -2.99 -9.14
C ILE A 112 -12.33 -2.84 -8.75
N GLN A 113 -12.08 -2.29 -7.57
CA GLN A 113 -10.79 -2.20 -6.90
C GLN A 113 -10.87 -3.01 -5.60
N ILE A 114 -9.99 -4.01 -5.48
CA ILE A 114 -9.88 -4.86 -4.30
C ILE A 114 -8.52 -4.60 -3.64
N SER A 115 -8.55 -4.09 -2.41
CA SER A 115 -7.35 -3.79 -1.62
C SER A 115 -7.27 -4.73 -0.42
N LEU A 116 -6.04 -5.21 -0.12
CA LEU A 116 -5.79 -6.16 0.96
C LEU A 116 -4.79 -5.61 1.97
N SER A 117 -4.98 -5.94 3.24
CA SER A 117 -4.00 -5.65 4.29
C SER A 117 -2.80 -6.59 4.32
N GLY A 118 -2.92 -7.76 3.68
CA GLY A 118 -1.89 -8.80 3.68
C GLY A 118 -1.57 -9.33 2.29
N GLU A 119 -0.58 -10.22 2.26
CA GLU A 119 -0.28 -11.03 1.08
C GLU A 119 -1.35 -12.12 0.95
N ALA A 120 -1.99 -12.18 -0.21
CA ALA A 120 -2.83 -13.29 -0.68
C ALA A 120 -2.92 -13.17 -2.21
N TRP A 121 -3.24 -14.22 -2.95
CA TRP A 121 -3.69 -14.10 -4.34
C TRP A 121 -5.15 -13.62 -4.37
N ILE A 122 -5.56 -12.99 -5.47
CA ILE A 122 -6.97 -12.61 -5.68
C ILE A 122 -7.37 -13.17 -7.03
N ASP A 123 -8.30 -14.12 -7.03
CA ASP A 123 -8.98 -14.59 -8.23
C ASP A 123 -10.43 -14.10 -8.16
N VAL A 124 -10.90 -13.43 -9.22
CA VAL A 124 -12.32 -13.06 -9.35
C VAL A 124 -12.92 -13.96 -10.42
N ILE A 125 -14.02 -14.63 -10.10
CA ILE A 125 -14.74 -15.53 -10.99
C ILE A 125 -16.08 -14.90 -11.36
N GLN A 126 -16.35 -14.85 -12.65
CA GLN A 126 -17.63 -14.43 -13.21
C GLN A 126 -17.98 -15.36 -14.36
N ASP A 127 -19.25 -15.78 -14.44
CA ASP A 127 -19.74 -16.69 -15.49
C ASP A 127 -18.89 -17.97 -15.64
N GLY A 128 -18.44 -18.52 -14.51
CA GLY A 128 -17.67 -19.77 -14.47
C GLY A 128 -16.20 -19.65 -14.89
N HIS A 129 -15.68 -18.45 -15.11
CA HIS A 129 -14.29 -18.23 -15.52
C HIS A 129 -13.57 -17.21 -14.64
N THR A 130 -12.25 -17.40 -14.46
CA THR A 130 -11.41 -16.40 -13.81
C THR A 130 -11.24 -15.17 -14.70
N VAL A 131 -11.56 -14.01 -14.14
CA VAL A 131 -11.47 -12.71 -14.79
C VAL A 131 -10.05 -12.17 -14.61
N LYS A 132 -9.43 -11.80 -15.73
CA LYS A 132 -8.09 -11.21 -15.74
C LYS A 132 -8.10 -9.84 -15.04
N LEU A 133 -7.14 -9.64 -14.15
CA LEU A 133 -6.92 -8.31 -13.55
C LEU A 133 -6.59 -7.26 -14.61
N ALA A 134 -7.13 -6.05 -14.43
CA ALA A 134 -6.83 -4.90 -15.26
C ALA A 134 -5.56 -4.18 -14.80
N GLY A 135 -5.23 -4.28 -13.51
CA GLY A 135 -3.99 -3.71 -12.97
C GLY A 135 -3.67 -4.21 -11.57
N TYR A 136 -2.38 -4.16 -11.22
CA TYR A 136 -1.86 -4.50 -9.89
C TYR A 136 -0.94 -3.38 -9.38
N SER A 137 -1.09 -3.05 -8.10
CA SER A 137 -0.19 -2.15 -7.36
C SER A 137 0.07 -2.73 -5.97
N GLY A 138 1.34 -2.81 -5.58
CA GLY A 138 1.72 -3.35 -4.28
C GLY A 138 2.81 -2.49 -3.66
N VAL A 139 2.58 -2.08 -2.42
CA VAL A 139 3.49 -1.22 -1.68
C VAL A 139 3.66 -1.78 -0.28
N LYS A 140 4.91 -1.83 0.20
CA LYS A 140 5.24 -2.42 1.51
C LYS A 140 5.30 -1.38 2.63
N THR A 141 5.47 -0.11 2.26
CA THR A 141 5.64 1.02 3.19
C THR A 141 4.31 1.67 3.55
N CYS A 142 3.22 1.37 2.84
CA CYS A 142 1.89 1.86 3.18
C CYS A 142 1.35 1.13 4.43
N PRO A 143 0.98 1.87 5.49
CA PRO A 143 0.33 1.26 6.64
C PRO A 143 -0.99 0.59 6.25
N ASP A 144 -1.25 -0.57 6.84
CA ASP A 144 -2.50 -1.34 6.71
C ASP A 144 -2.88 -1.86 5.32
N ILE A 145 -2.30 -1.36 4.21
CA ILE A 145 -2.56 -1.86 2.86
C ILE A 145 -1.28 -2.41 2.24
N ARG A 146 -1.29 -3.70 1.95
CA ARG A 146 -0.19 -4.38 1.27
C ARG A 146 -0.29 -4.27 -0.24
N LYS A 147 -1.49 -4.39 -0.80
CA LYS A 147 -1.70 -4.34 -2.25
C LYS A 147 -3.12 -3.94 -2.62
N SER A 148 -3.28 -3.53 -3.87
CA SER A 148 -4.55 -3.20 -4.51
C SER A 148 -4.56 -3.76 -5.93
N VAL A 149 -5.71 -4.27 -6.38
CA VAL A 149 -5.90 -4.86 -7.70
C VAL A 149 -7.19 -4.31 -8.30
N ARG A 150 -7.12 -3.86 -9.55
CA ARG A 150 -8.29 -3.38 -10.30
C ARG A 150 -8.73 -4.45 -11.31
N PHE A 151 -10.03 -4.62 -11.46
CA PHE A 151 -10.69 -5.52 -12.40
C PHE A 151 -11.69 -4.74 -13.26
N LYS A 152 -11.94 -5.25 -14.46
CA LYS A 152 -13.09 -4.87 -15.30
C LYS A 152 -13.99 -6.09 -15.42
N LEU A 153 -15.19 -5.98 -14.89
CA LEU A 153 -16.16 -7.07 -14.76
C LEU A 153 -17.45 -6.67 -15.49
N ALA A 154 -18.24 -7.66 -15.90
CA ALA A 154 -19.61 -7.41 -16.30
C ALA A 154 -20.46 -7.10 -15.05
N PRO A 155 -21.54 -6.31 -15.16
CA PRO A 155 -22.48 -6.12 -14.06
C PRO A 155 -23.12 -7.46 -13.65
N GLY A 156 -23.30 -7.68 -12.34
CA GLY A 156 -23.94 -8.89 -11.82
C GLY A 156 -23.08 -9.65 -10.81
N PRO A 157 -23.44 -10.90 -10.48
CA PRO A 157 -22.77 -11.67 -9.44
C PRO A 157 -21.33 -12.03 -9.84
N ALA A 158 -20.43 -11.99 -8.85
CA ALA A 158 -19.08 -12.49 -8.97
C ALA A 158 -18.66 -13.17 -7.66
N THR A 159 -17.77 -14.14 -7.77
CA THR A 159 -17.11 -14.79 -6.63
C THR A 159 -15.69 -14.28 -6.56
N VAL A 160 -15.20 -13.98 -5.36
CA VAL A 160 -13.80 -13.62 -5.12
C VAL A 160 -13.16 -14.67 -4.23
N GLN A 161 -11.98 -15.11 -4.62
CA GLN A 161 -11.17 -16.07 -3.89
C GLN A 161 -9.89 -15.41 -3.43
N PHE A 162 -9.56 -15.63 -2.17
CA PHE A 162 -8.29 -15.23 -1.57
C PHE A 162 -7.53 -16.50 -1.20
N SER A 163 -6.31 -16.64 -1.68
CA SER A 163 -5.50 -17.84 -1.46
C SER A 163 -4.07 -17.50 -1.06
N GLY A 164 -3.37 -18.43 -0.39
CA GLY A 164 -1.96 -18.26 -0.07
C GLY A 164 -1.66 -17.23 1.02
N ALA A 165 -2.66 -16.85 1.83
CA ALA A 165 -2.45 -15.92 2.94
C ALA A 165 -1.63 -16.58 4.05
N LYS A 166 -0.70 -15.83 4.66
CA LYS A 166 0.14 -16.35 5.76
C LYS A 166 -0.52 -16.32 7.13
N LYS A 167 -1.62 -15.58 7.27
CA LYS A 167 -2.36 -15.37 8.52
C LYS A 167 -3.82 -15.74 8.28
N ALA A 168 -4.51 -16.12 9.34
CA ALA A 168 -5.93 -16.47 9.31
C ALA A 168 -6.88 -15.24 9.30
N GLY A 169 -6.34 -14.02 9.25
CA GLY A 169 -7.11 -12.78 9.17
C GLY A 169 -6.62 -11.92 8.01
N LEU A 170 -7.56 -11.35 7.25
CA LEU A 170 -7.27 -10.52 6.08
C LEU A 170 -8.32 -9.44 5.92
N LYS A 171 -7.92 -8.18 6.07
CA LYS A 171 -8.80 -7.05 5.75
C LYS A 171 -8.87 -6.89 4.24
N VAL A 172 -10.09 -6.76 3.73
CA VAL A 172 -10.39 -6.60 2.31
C VAL A 172 -11.32 -5.43 2.14
N ALA A 173 -10.97 -4.49 1.25
CA ALA A 173 -11.85 -3.41 0.83
C ALA A 173 -12.23 -3.62 -0.63
N VAL A 174 -13.51 -3.43 -0.96
CA VAL A 174 -14.03 -3.55 -2.33
C VAL A 174 -14.70 -2.23 -2.70
N LEU A 175 -14.07 -1.46 -3.58
CA LEU A 175 -14.55 -0.15 -4.01
C LEU A 175 -14.63 -0.08 -5.53
N THR A 176 -15.31 0.94 -6.03
CA THR A 176 -15.19 1.34 -7.43
C THR A 176 -13.92 2.18 -7.60
N PRO A 177 -13.12 1.93 -8.66
CA PRO A 177 -11.99 2.77 -9.01
C PRO A 177 -12.40 4.25 -9.15
N GLU A 178 -11.56 5.15 -8.64
CA GLU A 178 -11.58 6.58 -9.00
C GLU A 178 -11.05 6.82 -10.41
#